data_AF-A0A183CY41-F1
#
_entry.id   AF-A0A183CY41-F1
#
_cell.length_a   1.000
_cell.length_b   1.000
_cell.length_c   1.000
_cell.angle_alpha   90.00
_cell.angle_beta   90.00
_cell.angle_gamma   90.00
#
_symmetry.space_group_name_H-M   'P 1'
#
loop_
_entity.id
_entity.type
_entity.pdbx_description
1 polymer ?
#
loop_
_entity_poly.entity_id
_entity_poly.type
_entity_poly.pdbx_seq_one_letter_code
_entity_poly.pdbx_strand_id
1 'polypeptide(L)'
;MTGESISCYWIITWRFISPVIMFVLFFASVIKSFVDLPKYYIYNSATSHQSAQAYPEWALIVACSMVVFAMAPVPLIWFVRKFKIVNLEADIPTVLYASI
;
A
#
# COMPACT_ATOMS: atom_id res chain seq x y z
N MET A 1 19.88 18.42 -11.38
CA MET A 1 19.11 19.39 -12.19
C MET A 1 19.02 20.79 -11.56
N THR A 2 19.66 21.05 -10.41
CA THR A 2 19.78 22.39 -9.79
C THR A 2 21.23 22.84 -9.55
N GLY A 3 22.23 22.10 -10.03
CA GLY A 3 23.67 22.41 -9.87
C GLY A 3 24.24 22.19 -8.45
N GLU A 4 23.39 22.22 -7.43
CA GLU A 4 23.78 22.09 -6.01
C GLU A 4 23.83 20.64 -5.52
N SER A 5 24.82 20.31 -4.68
CA SER A 5 24.91 19.01 -4.02
C SER A 5 23.84 18.87 -2.93
N ILE A 6 23.20 17.70 -2.86
CA ILE A 6 22.14 17.42 -1.89
C ILE A 6 22.73 17.41 -0.47
N SER A 7 22.20 18.27 0.41
CA SER A 7 22.61 18.32 1.83
C SER A 7 22.32 17.00 2.56
N CYS A 8 23.15 16.66 3.55
CA CYS A 8 23.03 15.45 4.38
C CYS A 8 21.62 15.28 5.00
N TYR A 9 20.94 16.39 5.32
CA TYR A 9 19.57 16.37 5.84
C TYR A 9 18.60 15.63 4.90
N TRP A 10 18.66 15.92 3.60
CA TRP A 10 17.76 15.34 2.60
C TRP A 10 18.05 13.85 2.38
N ILE A 11 19.33 13.47 2.38
CA ILE A 11 19.75 12.07 2.23
C ILE A 11 19.25 11.22 3.40
N ILE A 12 19.41 11.70 4.64
CA ILE A 12 18.95 10.99 5.84
C ILE A 12 17.44 10.90 5.87
N THR A 13 16.75 12.01 5.54
CA THR A 13 15.30 12.08 5.56
C THR A 13 14.67 11.09 4.59
N TRP A 14 15.18 11.00 3.36
CA TRP A 14 14.63 10.11 2.35
C TRP A 14 15.01 8.65 2.54
N ARG A 15 16.22 8.36 3.04
CA ARG A 15 16.68 6.97 3.16
C ARG A 15 16.20 6.28 4.43
N PHE A 16 16.00 7.01 5.51
CA PHE A 16 15.70 6.42 6.82
C PHE A 16 14.42 6.95 7.44
N ILE A 17 14.25 8.26 7.54
CA ILE A 17 13.11 8.84 8.27
C ILE A 17 11.79 8.53 7.56
N SER A 18 11.70 8.81 6.26
CA SER A 18 10.50 8.56 5.46
C SER A 18 10.06 7.09 5.49
N PRO A 19 10.92 6.09 5.17
CA PRO A 19 10.50 4.70 5.18
C PRO A 19 10.13 4.21 6.58
N VAL A 20 10.82 4.67 7.63
CA VAL A 20 10.49 4.27 9.01
C VAL A 20 9.12 4.79 9.43
N ILE A 21 8.82 6.08 9.18
CA ILE A 21 7.50 6.66 9.51
C ILE A 21 6.39 5.96 8.73
N MET A 22 6.58 5.73 7.42
CA MET A 22 5.61 5.04 6.59
C MET A 22 5.35 3.61 7.08
N PHE A 23 6.41 2.91 7.49
CA PHE A 23 6.29 1.57 8.06
C PHE A 23 5.48 1.58 9.36
N VAL A 24 5.84 2.44 10.32
CA VAL A 24 5.13 2.55 11.61
C VAL A 24 3.66 2.88 11.41
N LEU A 25 3.34 3.84 10.55
CA LEU A 25 1.96 4.23 10.25
C LEU A 25 1.16 3.09 9.61
N PHE A 26 1.77 2.35 8.69
CA PHE A 26 1.14 1.21 8.06
C PHE A 26 0.77 0.14 9.10
N PHE A 27 1.72 -0.29 9.94
CA PHE A 27 1.43 -1.30 10.96
C PHE A 27 0.44 -0.82 12.00
N ALA A 28 0.53 0.44 12.46
CA ALA A 28 -0.45 1.01 13.38
C ALA A 28 -1.87 0.99 12.79
N SER A 29 -2.01 1.34 11.51
CA SER A 29 -3.30 1.30 10.80
C SER A 29 -3.85 -0.12 10.69
N VAL A 30 -3.00 -1.07 10.31
CA VAL A 30 -3.38 -2.48 10.18
C VAL A 30 -3.83 -3.05 11.53
N ILE A 31 -3.07 -2.83 12.60
CA ILE A 31 -3.42 -3.29 13.95
C ILE A 31 -4.74 -2.67 14.40
N LYS A 32 -4.93 -1.37 14.22
CA LYS A 32 -6.18 -0.69 14.57
C LYS A 32 -7.37 -1.30 13.82
N SER A 33 -7.21 -1.63 12.55
CA SER A 33 -8.25 -2.24 11.74
C SER A 33 -8.65 -3.64 12.22
N PHE A 34 -7.78 -4.36 12.93
CA PHE A 34 -8.09 -5.67 13.52
C PHE A 34 -8.67 -5.56 14.94
N VAL A 35 -8.29 -4.55 15.72
CA VAL A 35 -8.81 -4.34 17.09
C VAL A 35 -10.23 -3.78 17.05
N ASP A 36 -10.46 -2.77 16.22
CA ASP A 36 -11.77 -2.12 16.09
C ASP A 36 -12.46 -2.59 14.80
N LEU A 37 -13.37 -3.56 14.92
CA LEU A 37 -14.20 -3.94 13.78
C LEU A 37 -14.99 -2.73 13.28
N PRO A 38 -15.01 -2.49 11.96
CA PRO A 38 -15.77 -1.38 11.41
C PRO A 38 -17.25 -1.55 11.76
N LYS A 39 -17.90 -0.44 12.10
CA LYS A 39 -19.33 -0.38 12.43
C LYS A 39 -20.00 0.57 11.44
N TYR A 40 -21.21 0.23 11.04
CA TYR A 40 -22.07 1.09 10.25
C TYR A 40 -23.26 1.54 11.09
N TYR A 41 -23.72 2.76 10.86
CA TYR A 41 -24.86 3.31 11.58
C TYR A 41 -26.15 2.96 10.86
N ILE A 42 -27.04 2.27 11.54
CA ILE A 42 -28.39 1.97 11.05
C ILE A 42 -29.37 2.92 11.71
N TYR A 43 -30.27 3.48 10.92
CA TYR A 43 -31.39 4.25 11.43
C TYR A 43 -32.54 3.30 11.80
N ASN A 44 -32.98 3.33 13.06
CA ASN A 44 -34.15 2.59 13.50
C ASN A 44 -35.36 3.53 13.56
N SER A 45 -36.35 3.34 12.70
CA SER A 45 -37.56 4.16 12.63
C SER A 45 -38.43 4.07 13.88
N ALA A 46 -38.33 3.00 14.66
CA ALA A 46 -39.10 2.81 15.88
C ALA A 46 -38.51 3.58 17.09
N THR A 47 -37.19 3.80 17.08
CA THR A 47 -36.48 4.44 18.20
C THR A 47 -35.94 5.82 17.82
N SER A 48 -36.07 6.26 16.56
CA SER A 48 -35.57 7.54 16.03
C SER A 48 -34.07 7.80 16.30
N HIS A 49 -33.32 6.77 16.68
CA HIS A 49 -31.91 6.85 17.05
C HIS A 49 -31.06 6.02 16.08
N GLN A 50 -29.81 6.46 15.87
CA GLN A 50 -28.82 5.75 15.09
C GLN A 50 -28.07 4.76 15.98
N SER A 51 -28.11 3.48 15.64
CA SER A 51 -27.38 2.43 16.36
C SER A 51 -26.18 1.96 15.53
N ALA A 52 -25.00 1.87 16.14
CA ALA A 52 -23.81 1.34 15.51
C ALA A 52 -23.85 -0.19 15.49
N GLN A 53 -23.95 -0.78 14.31
CA GLN A 53 -23.98 -2.22 14.11
C GLN A 53 -22.67 -2.70 13.46
N ALA A 54 -22.18 -3.86 13.88
CA ALA A 54 -20.97 -4.45 13.33
C ALA A 54 -21.21 -4.97 11.89
N TYR A 55 -20.21 -4.84 11.03
CA TYR A 55 -20.25 -5.48 9.71
C TYR A 55 -20.29 -7.01 9.84
N PRO A 56 -21.04 -7.71 8.97
CA PRO A 56 -21.02 -9.15 8.93
C PRO A 56 -19.67 -9.67 8.42
N GLU A 57 -19.27 -10.86 8.86
CA GLU A 57 -17.93 -11.38 8.60
C GLU A 57 -17.60 -11.57 7.11
N TRP A 58 -18.57 -11.96 6.29
CA TRP A 58 -18.36 -12.10 4.84
C TRP A 58 -17.93 -10.78 4.18
N ALA A 59 -18.43 -9.64 4.66
CA ALA A 59 -18.08 -8.33 4.11
C ALA A 59 -16.64 -7.95 4.49
N LEU A 60 -16.20 -8.34 5.70
CA LEU A 60 -14.81 -8.15 6.15
C LEU A 60 -13.83 -8.98 5.30
N ILE A 61 -14.20 -10.21 4.94
CA ILE A 61 -13.39 -11.07 4.05
C ILE A 61 -13.23 -10.41 2.67
N VAL A 62 -14.32 -9.86 2.11
CA VAL A 62 -14.26 -9.13 0.82
C VAL A 62 -13.36 -7.91 0.93
N ALA A 63 -13.51 -7.10 1.97
CA ALA A 63 -12.66 -5.93 2.19
C ALA A 63 -11.17 -6.30 2.30
N CYS A 64 -10.83 -7.35 3.07
CA CYS A 64 -9.48 -7.87 3.18
C CYS A 64 -8.92 -8.33 1.83
N SER A 65 -9.73 -9.06 1.05
CA SER A 65 -9.32 -9.52 -0.28
C SER A 65 -8.97 -8.37 -1.22
N MET A 66 -9.75 -7.28 -1.21
CA MET A 66 -9.47 -6.09 -2.05
C MET A 66 -8.12 -5.45 -1.70
N VAL A 67 -7.78 -5.35 -0.41
CA VAL A 67 -6.48 -4.81 0.03
C VAL A 67 -5.34 -5.70 -0.45
N VAL A 68 -5.48 -7.03 -0.31
CA VAL A 68 -4.47 -7.99 -0.78
C VAL A 68 -4.31 -7.91 -2.30
N PHE A 69 -5.41 -7.84 -3.05
CA PHE A 69 -5.36 -7.68 -4.51
C PHE A 69 -4.71 -6.37 -4.95
N ALA A 70 -4.93 -5.27 -4.23
CA ALA A 70 -4.28 -3.99 -4.51
C ALA A 70 -2.76 -4.05 -4.27
N MET A 71 -2.33 -4.79 -3.25
CA MET A 71 -0.92 -4.96 -2.92
C MET A 71 -0.22 -6.05 -3.74
N ALA A 72 -0.96 -7.01 -4.30
CA ALA A 72 -0.45 -8.20 -4.99
C ALA A 72 0.47 -7.92 -6.20
N PRO A 73 0.28 -6.88 -7.04
CA PRO A 73 1.10 -6.70 -8.25
C PRO A 73 2.59 -6.53 -7.96
N VAL A 74 2.95 -5.82 -6.89
CA VAL A 74 4.35 -5.57 -6.52
C VAL A 74 5.11 -6.86 -6.16
N PRO A 75 4.65 -7.69 -5.19
CA PRO A 75 5.29 -8.96 -4.89
C PRO A 75 5.14 -9.96 -6.04
N LEU A 76 4.05 -9.94 -6.81
CA LEU A 76 3.86 -10.85 -7.96
C LEU A 76 4.92 -10.59 -9.03
N ILE A 77 5.14 -9.34 -9.43
CA ILE A 77 6.17 -8.98 -10.42
C ILE A 77 7.56 -9.35 -9.88
N TRP A 78 7.83 -9.12 -8.60
CA TRP A 78 9.09 -9.52 -7.98
C TRP A 78 9.31 -11.03 -8.03
N PHE A 79 8.27 -11.82 -7.71
CA PHE A 79 8.30 -13.28 -7.74
C PHE A 79 8.52 -13.80 -9.17
N VAL A 80 7.76 -13.30 -10.14
CA VAL A 80 7.90 -13.67 -11.57
C VAL A 80 9.32 -13.40 -12.08
N ARG A 81 9.91 -12.25 -11.71
CA ARG A 81 11.30 -11.91 -12.05
C ARG A 81 12.32 -12.82 -11.38
N LYS A 82 12.12 -13.17 -10.11
CA LYS A 82 13.05 -14.00 -9.34
C LYS A 82 13.13 -15.44 -9.87
N PHE A 83 11.98 -16.02 -10.24
CA PHE A 83 11.90 -17.40 -10.72
C PHE A 83 12.08 -17.55 -12.23
N LYS A 84 12.28 -16.44 -12.97
CA LYS A 84 12.41 -16.42 -14.45
C LYS A 84 11.33 -17.24 -15.17
N ILE A 85 10.11 -17.27 -14.63
CA ILE A 85 8.99 -18.07 -15.19
C ILE A 85 8.58 -17.54 -16.57
N VAL A 86 8.88 -16.27 -16.85
CA VAL A 86 8.68 -15.64 -18.15
C VAL A 86 10.04 -15.11 -18.61
N ASN A 87 10.52 -15.57 -19.77
CA ASN A 87 11.63 -14.92 -20.50
C ASN A 87 11.12 -13.57 -21.03
N LEU A 88 10.86 -12.64 -20.13
CA LEU A 88 10.52 -11.27 -20.48
C LEU A 88 11.84 -10.51 -20.62
N GLU A 89 12.53 -10.74 -21.73
CA GLU A 89 13.52 -9.80 -22.25
C GLU A 89 12.74 -8.52 -22.62
N ALA A 90 12.55 -7.64 -21.63
CA ALA A 90 12.23 -6.26 -21.91
C ALA A 90 13.50 -5.67 -22.54
N ASP A 91 13.62 -5.78 -23.86
CA ASP A 91 14.69 -5.19 -24.63
C ASP A 91 14.56 -3.67 -24.49
N ILE A 92 15.29 -3.09 -23.54
CA ILE A 92 15.38 -1.64 -23.39
C ILE A 92 16.29 -1.21 -24.54
N PRO A 93 15.80 -0.48 -25.56
CA PRO A 93 16.67 -0.01 -26.62
C PRO A 93 17.72 0.93 -26.00
N THR A 94 18.93 0.41 -25.81
CA THR A 94 20.10 1.14 -25.29
C THR A 94 20.61 2.22 -26.25
N VAL A 95 19.95 2.40 -27.41
CA VAL A 95 20.32 3.33 -28.48
C VAL A 95 19.93 4.79 -28.22
N LEU A 96 19.19 5.13 -27.15
CA LEU A 96 18.74 6.52 -26.90
C LEU A 96 19.69 7.38 -26.04
N TYR A 97 20.80 6.84 -25.54
CA TYR A 97 21.76 7.59 -24.70
C TYR A 97 23.10 7.91 -25.39
N ALA A 98 23.31 7.49 -26.64
CA ALA A 98 24.57 7.71 -27.35
C ALA A 98 24.61 8.98 -28.21
N SER A 99 23.59 9.84 -28.17
CA SER A 99 23.45 10.99 -29.08
C SER A 99 23.06 12.32 -28.42
N ILE A 100 23.43 12.53 -27.15
CA ILE A 100 23.33 13.85 -26.50
C ILE A 100 24.64 14.15 -25.77
#